data_AF-A0A537HBR2-F1
#
_entry.id   AF-A0A537HBR2-F1
#
_cell.length_a   1.000
_cell.length_b   1.000
_cell.length_c   1.000
_cell.angle_alpha   90.00
_cell.angle_beta   90.00
_cell.angle_gamma   90.00
#
_symmetry.space_group_name_H-M   'P 1'
#
loop_
_entity.id
_entity.type
_entity.pdbx_description
1 polymer ?
#
loop_
_entity_poly.entity_id
_entity_poly.type
_entity_poly.pdbx_seq_one_letter_code
_entity_poly.pdbx_strand_id
1 'polypeptide(L)'
;MEQIEDVPDGYDLRTKNGEGFSARYVVVSAGSYTLSLAKQLGLGGDYVAFPVAGKFFTSKPVINGKVYTFQEEGVPFAATHADREWDGAVTRYGPTATPTLMFEKNKPDMKEFIDNLDPVLLDTIISKKTIRNIMLKNIAYSLPVVGRRLFWKYEARKIVPSIPYVDLKPAPEFGGVRTVGINKRTRELKLGEFTLPEVPQDGVNICANMAPSPGASGSLGIAYKNVLKITRALGLDFDDEKFTKVFGTLPAV
;
A
#
# COMPACT_ATOMS: atom_id res chain seq x y z
N MET A 1 -10.67 12.20 -8.33
CA MET A 1 -9.87 13.33 -8.85
C MET A 1 -9.35 12.94 -10.21
N GLU A 2 -9.39 13.85 -11.18
CA GLU A 2 -8.84 13.64 -12.52
C GLU A 2 -7.56 14.45 -12.71
N GLN A 3 -7.61 15.72 -12.31
CA GLN A 3 -6.52 16.66 -12.49
C GLN A 3 -6.29 17.47 -11.21
N ILE A 4 -5.03 17.73 -10.90
CA ILE A 4 -4.58 18.72 -9.92
C ILE A 4 -3.57 19.62 -10.62
N GLU A 5 -3.81 20.93 -10.56
CA GLU A 5 -2.98 21.94 -11.22
C GLU A 5 -2.47 22.94 -10.17
N ASP A 6 -1.19 23.30 -10.29
CA ASP A 6 -0.55 24.32 -9.45
C ASP A 6 -0.89 25.70 -9.99
N VAL A 7 -1.38 26.60 -9.11
CA VAL A 7 -1.79 27.97 -9.46
C VAL A 7 -1.18 28.95 -8.45
N PRO A 8 -1.09 30.27 -8.76
CA PRO A 8 -0.31 31.21 -7.95
C PRO A 8 -0.64 31.24 -6.44
N ASP A 9 -1.89 30.97 -6.07
CA ASP A 9 -2.37 31.03 -4.68
C ASP A 9 -2.81 29.67 -4.11
N GLY A 10 -2.43 28.56 -4.75
CA GLY A 10 -2.76 27.21 -4.29
C GLY A 10 -2.91 26.20 -5.42
N TYR A 11 -4.01 25.44 -5.39
CA TYR A 11 -4.27 24.36 -6.33
C TYR A 11 -5.71 24.39 -6.83
N ASP A 12 -5.85 24.16 -8.13
CA ASP A 12 -7.14 23.87 -8.75
C ASP A 12 -7.28 22.36 -8.99
N LEU A 13 -8.41 21.80 -8.59
CA LEU A 13 -8.71 20.39 -8.64
C LEU A 13 -9.93 20.15 -9.51
N ARG A 14 -9.85 19.19 -10.44
CA ARG A 14 -10.99 18.78 -11.27
C ARG A 14 -11.35 17.33 -11.04
N THR A 15 -12.63 17.09 -10.83
CA THR A 15 -13.18 15.73 -10.80
C THR A 15 -13.56 15.27 -12.21
N LYS A 16 -13.70 13.96 -12.39
CA LYS A 16 -14.13 13.36 -13.66
C LYS A 16 -15.53 13.81 -14.10
N ASN A 17 -16.33 14.35 -13.17
CA ASN A 17 -17.69 14.81 -13.45
C ASN A 17 -17.72 16.30 -13.82
N GLY A 18 -16.56 16.95 -13.95
CA GLY A 18 -16.44 18.36 -14.31
C GLY A 18 -16.53 19.33 -13.13
N GLU A 19 -16.69 18.84 -11.90
CA GLU A 19 -16.66 19.72 -10.71
C GLU A 19 -15.24 20.23 -10.45
N GLY A 20 -15.13 21.53 -10.22
CA GLY A 20 -13.90 22.23 -9.87
C GLY A 20 -13.86 22.64 -8.40
N PHE A 21 -12.70 22.51 -7.78
CA PHE A 21 -12.42 22.98 -6.42
C PHE A 21 -11.12 23.76 -6.41
N SER A 22 -11.02 24.78 -5.57
CA SER A 22 -9.76 25.49 -5.32
C SER A 22 -9.36 25.31 -3.87
N ALA A 23 -8.07 25.10 -3.62
CA ALA A 23 -7.53 24.84 -2.28
C ALA A 23 -6.17 25.51 -2.08
N ARG A 24 -5.94 26.08 -0.89
CA ARG A 24 -4.62 26.61 -0.49
C ARG A 24 -3.61 25.52 -0.14
N TYR A 25 -4.10 24.34 0.23
CA TYR A 25 -3.29 23.17 0.56
C TYR A 25 -3.99 21.90 0.10
N VAL A 26 -3.24 20.94 -0.46
CA VAL A 26 -3.77 19.65 -0.92
C VAL A 26 -3.12 18.49 -0.18
N VAL A 27 -3.93 17.53 0.28
CA VAL A 27 -3.43 16.23 0.75
C VAL A 27 -3.92 15.15 -0.20
N VAL A 28 -3.02 14.51 -0.92
CA VAL A 28 -3.33 13.38 -1.81
C VAL A 28 -3.14 12.09 -1.04
N SER A 29 -4.22 11.38 -0.74
CA SER A 29 -4.21 10.05 -0.10
C SER A 29 -5.07 9.07 -0.90
N ALA A 30 -4.82 8.99 -2.21
CA ALA A 30 -5.62 8.25 -3.18
C ALA A 30 -5.16 6.80 -3.37
N GLY A 31 -4.58 6.19 -2.33
CA GLY A 31 -4.03 4.83 -2.38
C GLY A 31 -3.05 4.66 -3.54
N SER A 32 -3.34 3.67 -4.41
CA SER A 32 -2.53 3.31 -5.57
C SER A 32 -2.33 4.43 -6.59
N TYR A 33 -3.23 5.41 -6.65
CA TYR A 33 -3.20 6.52 -7.60
C TYR A 33 -2.46 7.76 -7.08
N THR A 34 -2.01 7.73 -5.82
CA THR A 34 -1.36 8.89 -5.18
C THR A 34 -0.13 9.36 -5.95
N LEU A 35 0.70 8.42 -6.42
CA LEU A 35 1.92 8.77 -7.16
C LEU A 35 1.60 9.46 -8.49
N SER A 36 0.59 8.98 -9.22
CA SER A 36 0.24 9.55 -10.53
C SER A 36 -0.39 10.93 -10.40
N LEU A 37 -1.20 11.17 -9.35
CA LEU A 37 -1.67 12.52 -9.02
C LEU A 37 -0.53 13.44 -8.60
N ALA A 38 0.43 12.95 -7.79
CA ALA A 38 1.61 13.73 -7.41
C ALA A 38 2.48 14.11 -8.62
N LYS A 39 2.63 13.19 -9.59
CA LYS A 39 3.39 13.42 -10.83
C LYS A 39 2.82 14.53 -11.70
N GLN A 40 1.50 14.77 -11.66
CA GLN A 40 0.88 15.91 -12.38
C GLN A 40 1.43 17.26 -11.89
N LEU A 41 1.89 17.31 -10.63
CA LEU A 41 2.47 18.49 -9.99
C LEU A 41 4.01 18.46 -9.99
N GLY A 42 4.62 17.61 -10.83
CA GLY A 42 6.08 17.46 -10.90
C GLY A 42 6.70 16.71 -9.71
N LEU A 43 5.89 16.14 -8.80
CA LEU A 43 6.38 15.43 -7.63
C LEU A 43 6.53 13.93 -7.89
N GLY A 44 7.57 13.33 -7.30
CA GLY A 44 7.75 11.86 -7.34
C GLY A 44 8.11 11.28 -8.70
N GLY A 45 8.64 12.08 -9.64
CA GLY A 45 9.10 11.61 -10.96
C GLY A 45 10.18 10.53 -10.90
N ASP A 46 10.95 10.51 -9.81
CA ASP A 46 11.97 9.49 -9.48
C ASP A 46 11.38 8.17 -8.99
N TYR A 47 10.04 8.02 -8.94
CA TYR A 47 9.36 6.82 -8.49
C TYR A 47 8.46 6.19 -9.56
N VAL A 48 8.36 4.87 -9.50
CA VAL A 48 7.38 4.08 -10.26
C VAL A 48 6.51 3.30 -9.27
N ALA A 49 5.20 3.29 -9.52
CA ALA A 49 4.23 2.57 -8.72
C ALA A 49 4.17 1.10 -9.19
N PHE A 50 4.39 0.18 -8.27
CA PHE A 50 4.29 -1.26 -8.51
C PHE A 50 3.13 -1.87 -7.73
N PRO A 51 1.99 -2.19 -8.39
CA PRO A 51 0.83 -2.76 -7.75
C PRO A 51 0.98 -4.27 -7.49
N VAL A 52 0.69 -4.68 -6.26
CA VAL A 52 0.75 -6.07 -5.81
C VAL A 52 -0.55 -6.45 -5.11
N ALA A 53 -1.21 -7.48 -5.62
CA ALA A 53 -2.44 -8.02 -5.08
C ALA A 53 -2.15 -9.02 -3.95
N GLY A 54 -2.80 -8.78 -2.80
CA GLY A 54 -2.84 -9.72 -1.69
C GLY A 54 -4.11 -10.55 -1.74
N LYS A 55 -3.99 -11.83 -2.08
CA LYS A 55 -5.09 -12.81 -2.01
C LYS A 55 -5.02 -13.57 -0.70
N PHE A 56 -6.18 -14.05 -0.25
CA PHE A 56 -6.32 -14.78 1.00
C PHE A 56 -7.09 -16.09 0.80
N PHE A 57 -6.89 -16.98 1.75
CA PHE A 57 -7.63 -18.22 1.91
C PHE A 57 -8.22 -18.26 3.32
N THR A 58 -9.26 -19.06 3.52
CA THR A 58 -9.87 -19.28 4.83
C THR A 58 -9.98 -20.76 5.14
N SER A 59 -10.07 -21.07 6.44
CA SER A 59 -10.47 -22.38 6.96
C SER A 59 -11.41 -22.19 8.14
N LYS A 60 -11.91 -23.30 8.69
CA LYS A 60 -12.48 -23.34 10.05
C LYS A 60 -11.52 -22.69 11.06
N PRO A 61 -12.03 -22.17 12.18
CA PRO A 61 -11.21 -21.52 13.20
C PRO A 61 -10.32 -22.56 13.89
N VAL A 62 -9.02 -22.52 13.57
CA VAL A 62 -8.02 -23.49 14.08
C VAL A 62 -6.92 -22.83 14.91
N ILE A 63 -6.94 -21.49 15.02
CA ILE A 63 -6.05 -20.69 15.87
C ILE A 63 -6.86 -19.74 16.74
N ASN A 64 -6.29 -19.34 17.89
CA ASN A 64 -6.91 -18.41 18.85
C ASN A 64 -6.36 -16.98 18.77
N GLY A 65 -5.47 -16.69 17.83
CA GLY A 65 -4.82 -15.39 17.72
C GLY A 65 -4.22 -15.17 16.33
N LYS A 66 -3.13 -14.41 16.27
CA LYS A 66 -2.37 -14.15 15.05
C LYS A 66 -1.06 -14.93 15.07
N VAL A 67 -0.75 -15.62 13.98
CA VAL A 67 0.49 -16.39 13.84
C VAL A 67 1.23 -15.89 12.61
N TYR A 68 2.36 -15.22 12.82
CA TYR A 68 3.18 -14.63 11.77
C TYR A 68 4.38 -15.51 11.45
N THR A 69 4.70 -15.62 10.16
CA THR A 69 5.99 -16.17 9.74
C THR A 69 7.06 -15.07 9.76
N PHE A 70 8.34 -15.47 9.77
CA PHE A 70 9.44 -14.51 9.71
C PHE A 70 9.35 -13.63 8.46
N GLN A 71 9.43 -12.32 8.68
CA GLN A 71 9.50 -11.34 7.60
C GLN A 71 10.91 -11.34 7.01
N GLU A 72 11.01 -11.47 5.70
CA GLU A 72 12.29 -11.35 5.00
C GLU A 72 12.66 -9.86 4.89
N GLU A 73 13.91 -9.54 5.23
CA GLU A 73 14.43 -8.17 5.22
C GLU A 73 14.46 -7.59 3.78
N GLY A 74 14.16 -6.31 3.64
CA GLY A 74 14.15 -5.64 2.33
C GLY A 74 12.95 -5.99 1.43
N VAL A 75 12.00 -6.78 1.93
CA VAL A 75 10.76 -7.13 1.21
C VAL A 75 9.61 -6.25 1.70
N PRO A 76 8.98 -5.44 0.83
CA PRO A 76 7.89 -4.52 1.21
C PRO A 76 6.53 -5.21 1.37
N PHE A 77 6.47 -6.53 1.24
CA PHE A 77 5.24 -7.32 1.32
C PHE A 77 5.25 -8.12 2.61
N ALA A 78 4.12 -8.08 3.32
CA ALA A 78 3.94 -8.87 4.53
C ALA A 78 4.08 -10.37 4.21
N ALA A 79 4.90 -11.06 4.99
CA ALA A 79 4.98 -12.51 4.96
C ALA A 79 3.61 -13.12 5.25
N THR A 80 3.34 -14.28 4.65
CA THR A 80 2.09 -14.99 4.87
C THR A 80 1.93 -15.33 6.35
N HIS A 81 0.79 -14.99 6.90
CA HIS A 81 0.41 -15.21 8.29
C HIS A 81 -1.00 -15.82 8.34
N ALA A 82 -1.38 -16.29 9.53
CA ALA A 82 -2.72 -16.71 9.82
C ALA A 82 -3.32 -15.81 10.90
N ASP A 83 -4.52 -15.30 10.64
CA ASP A 83 -5.31 -14.50 11.56
C ASP A 83 -6.59 -15.24 11.91
N ARG A 84 -6.97 -15.26 13.19
CA ARG A 84 -8.39 -15.44 13.53
C ARG A 84 -9.13 -14.16 13.19
N GLU A 85 -10.20 -14.26 12.41
CA GLU A 85 -11.07 -13.11 12.14
C GLU A 85 -11.73 -12.60 13.43
N TRP A 86 -12.13 -11.33 13.44
CA TRP A 86 -12.61 -10.64 14.65
C TRP A 86 -13.88 -11.26 15.23
N ASP A 87 -14.73 -11.83 14.37
CA ASP A 87 -15.95 -12.57 14.75
C ASP A 87 -15.66 -14.02 15.18
N GLY A 88 -14.41 -14.47 15.02
CA GLY A 88 -13.98 -15.82 15.33
C GLY A 88 -14.50 -16.90 14.38
N ALA A 89 -15.15 -16.53 13.28
CA ALA A 89 -15.83 -17.48 12.38
C ALA A 89 -14.85 -18.31 11.55
N VAL A 90 -13.72 -17.73 11.16
CA VAL A 90 -12.72 -18.37 10.29
C VAL A 90 -11.29 -18.04 10.71
N THR A 91 -10.37 -18.91 10.30
CA THR A 91 -8.95 -18.57 10.23
C THR A 91 -8.61 -18.15 8.80
N ARG A 92 -8.07 -16.94 8.64
CA ARG A 92 -7.64 -16.38 7.36
C ARG A 92 -6.13 -16.58 7.19
N TYR A 93 -5.70 -16.99 6.00
CA TYR A 93 -4.30 -17.21 5.61
C TYR A 93 -3.93 -16.29 4.45
N GLY A 94 -2.81 -15.60 4.58
CA GLY A 94 -2.31 -14.71 3.54
C GLY A 94 -1.54 -13.54 4.15
N PRO A 95 -1.37 -12.44 3.42
CA PRO A 95 -1.67 -12.31 2.00
C PRO A 95 -0.67 -13.10 1.13
N THR A 96 -1.03 -13.36 -0.11
CA THR A 96 -0.04 -13.53 -1.20
C THR A 96 0.55 -12.16 -1.59
N ALA A 97 1.58 -12.14 -2.41
CA ALA A 97 2.18 -10.92 -2.97
C ALA A 97 2.30 -11.08 -4.50
N THR A 98 1.16 -11.10 -5.19
CA THR A 98 1.10 -11.37 -6.63
C THR A 98 1.12 -10.06 -7.42
N PRO A 99 2.08 -9.85 -8.35
CA PRO A 99 2.03 -8.71 -9.28
C PRO A 99 0.71 -8.67 -10.03
N THR A 100 0.16 -7.47 -10.26
CA THR A 100 -1.15 -7.33 -10.91
C THR A 100 -1.21 -6.12 -11.82
N LEU A 101 -2.22 -6.07 -12.68
CA LEU A 101 -2.60 -4.90 -13.48
C LEU A 101 -3.72 -4.08 -12.80
N MET A 102 -4.14 -4.52 -11.62
CA MET A 102 -5.19 -3.87 -10.83
C MET A 102 -4.55 -2.85 -9.90
N PHE A 103 -5.07 -1.62 -9.91
CA PHE A 103 -4.68 -0.57 -8.95
C PHE A 103 -5.66 -0.48 -7.79
N GLU A 104 -6.90 -0.93 -7.98
CA GLU A 104 -7.88 -1.18 -6.93
C GLU A 104 -8.43 -2.61 -7.05
N LYS A 105 -9.01 -3.13 -5.96
CA LYS A 105 -9.60 -4.48 -5.96
C LYS A 105 -10.65 -4.58 -7.07
N ASN A 106 -10.47 -5.57 -7.95
CA ASN A 106 -11.33 -5.85 -9.10
C ASN A 106 -11.44 -4.71 -10.14
N LYS A 107 -10.49 -3.76 -10.14
CA LYS A 107 -10.44 -2.66 -11.12
C LYS A 107 -9.08 -2.64 -11.82
N PRO A 108 -8.93 -3.33 -12.95
CA PRO A 108 -7.76 -3.19 -13.80
C PRO A 108 -7.69 -1.78 -14.37
N ASP A 109 -6.48 -1.23 -14.45
CA ASP A 109 -6.25 0.10 -15.01
C ASP A 109 -5.03 0.06 -15.93
N MET A 110 -5.30 -0.12 -17.22
CA MET A 110 -4.26 -0.26 -18.23
C MET A 110 -3.49 1.03 -18.47
N LYS A 111 -4.17 2.18 -18.36
CA LYS A 111 -3.52 3.49 -18.52
C LYS A 111 -2.52 3.68 -17.38
N GLU A 112 -2.96 3.48 -16.14
CA GLU A 112 -2.11 3.60 -14.96
C GLU A 112 -0.93 2.60 -14.99
N PHE A 113 -1.15 1.39 -15.51
CA PHE A 113 -0.07 0.42 -15.70
C PHE A 113 0.97 0.90 -16.73
N ILE A 114 0.52 1.40 -17.88
CA ILE A 114 1.41 1.91 -18.95
C ILE A 114 2.19 3.14 -18.45
N ASP A 115 1.53 4.06 -17.74
CA ASP A 115 2.14 5.27 -17.17
C ASP A 115 3.24 4.93 -16.12
N ASN A 116 3.18 3.73 -15.54
CA ASN A 116 4.16 3.20 -14.60
C ASN A 116 5.07 2.10 -15.20
N LEU A 117 4.97 1.83 -16.49
CA LEU A 117 5.82 0.85 -17.17
C LEU A 117 7.22 1.46 -17.39
N ASP A 118 8.12 1.17 -16.45
CA ASP A 118 9.50 1.66 -16.44
C ASP A 118 10.48 0.48 -16.48
N PRO A 119 11.58 0.53 -17.26
CA PRO A 119 12.60 -0.53 -17.29
C PRO A 119 13.14 -0.91 -15.90
N VAL A 120 13.17 0.03 -14.95
CA VAL A 120 13.58 -0.22 -13.56
C VAL A 120 12.70 -1.27 -12.90
N LEU A 121 11.42 -1.38 -13.25
CA LEU A 121 10.52 -2.38 -12.67
C LEU A 121 11.00 -3.80 -13.03
N LEU A 122 11.23 -4.05 -14.31
CA LEU A 122 11.72 -5.33 -14.82
C LEU A 122 13.13 -5.63 -14.26
N ASP A 123 14.03 -4.65 -14.29
CA ASP A 123 15.37 -4.81 -13.74
C ASP A 123 15.34 -5.13 -12.24
N THR A 124 14.52 -4.45 -11.45
CA THR A 124 14.37 -4.73 -10.01
C THR A 124 13.90 -6.16 -9.76
N ILE A 125 12.93 -6.65 -10.53
CA ILE A 125 12.41 -8.02 -10.42
C ILE A 125 13.45 -9.05 -10.87
N ILE A 126 14.25 -8.77 -11.90
CA ILE A 126 15.22 -9.72 -12.47
C ILE A 126 16.50 -9.78 -11.62
N SER A 127 17.02 -8.61 -11.26
CA SER A 127 18.34 -8.42 -10.63
C SER A 127 18.32 -8.75 -9.14
N LYS A 128 17.20 -8.54 -8.44
CA LYS A 128 17.10 -8.87 -7.00
C LYS A 128 16.58 -10.30 -6.81
N LYS A 129 17.48 -11.25 -6.55
CA LYS A 129 17.18 -12.69 -6.37
C LYS A 129 16.02 -12.93 -5.38
N THR A 130 16.01 -12.26 -4.24
CA THR A 130 14.94 -12.38 -3.24
C THR A 130 13.59 -11.95 -3.80
N ILE A 131 13.50 -10.74 -4.38
CA ILE A 131 12.27 -10.23 -4.99
C ILE A 131 11.80 -11.16 -6.11
N ARG A 132 12.70 -11.58 -7.01
CA ARG A 132 12.40 -12.51 -8.09
C ARG A 132 11.76 -13.80 -7.59
N ASN A 133 12.36 -14.42 -6.57
CA ASN A 133 11.89 -15.68 -6.01
C ASN A 133 10.50 -15.52 -5.39
N ILE A 134 10.27 -14.42 -4.68
CA ILE A 134 8.96 -14.08 -4.10
C ILE A 134 7.91 -13.90 -5.20
N MET A 135 8.24 -13.16 -6.26
CA MET A 135 7.32 -12.93 -7.37
C MET A 135 6.96 -14.23 -8.09
N LEU A 136 7.95 -15.04 -8.47
CA LEU A 136 7.71 -16.32 -9.15
C LEU A 136 6.84 -17.25 -8.31
N LYS A 137 7.13 -17.34 -7.01
CA LYS A 137 6.35 -18.13 -6.05
C LYS A 137 4.90 -17.64 -5.95
N ASN A 138 4.68 -16.33 -5.88
CA ASN A 138 3.33 -15.77 -5.78
C ASN A 138 2.55 -15.78 -7.10
N ILE A 139 3.24 -15.75 -8.24
CA ILE A 139 2.63 -16.04 -9.55
C ILE A 139 2.18 -17.50 -9.58
N ALA A 140 3.00 -18.44 -9.11
CA ALA A 140 2.62 -19.84 -9.04
C ALA A 140 1.38 -20.07 -8.15
N TYR A 141 1.24 -19.32 -7.05
CA TYR A 141 0.04 -19.33 -6.20
C TYR A 141 -1.22 -18.77 -6.88
N SER A 142 -1.05 -17.96 -7.92
CA SER A 142 -2.16 -17.39 -8.69
C SER A 142 -2.67 -18.29 -9.82
N LEU A 143 -1.92 -19.34 -10.19
CA LEU A 143 -2.27 -20.22 -11.28
C LEU A 143 -3.58 -20.98 -11.00
N PRO A 144 -4.47 -21.10 -12.00
CA PRO A 144 -5.68 -21.90 -11.85
C PRO A 144 -5.30 -23.36 -11.56
N VAL A 145 -6.10 -24.04 -10.74
CA VAL A 145 -5.93 -25.45 -10.34
C VAL A 145 -4.77 -25.71 -9.37
N VAL A 146 -3.54 -25.31 -9.69
CA VAL A 146 -2.34 -25.65 -8.90
C VAL A 146 -2.03 -24.65 -7.79
N GLY A 147 -2.41 -23.38 -7.95
CA GLY A 147 -2.02 -22.30 -7.05
C GLY A 147 -2.44 -22.52 -5.60
N ARG A 148 -3.70 -22.95 -5.39
CA ARG A 148 -4.22 -23.30 -4.05
C ARG A 148 -3.44 -24.45 -3.42
N ARG A 149 -3.09 -25.48 -4.19
CA ARG A 149 -2.34 -26.64 -3.70
C ARG A 149 -0.92 -26.25 -3.28
N LEU A 150 -0.28 -25.37 -4.06
CA LEU A 150 1.05 -24.84 -3.76
C LEU A 150 1.02 -23.96 -2.51
N PHE A 151 0.06 -23.05 -2.39
CA PHE A 151 -0.10 -22.21 -1.20
C PHE A 151 -0.38 -23.05 0.06
N TRP A 152 -1.29 -24.04 -0.05
CA TRP A 152 -1.56 -24.98 1.05
C TRP A 152 -0.29 -25.70 1.51
N LYS A 153 0.47 -26.27 0.56
CA LYS A 153 1.66 -27.08 0.85
C LYS A 153 2.79 -26.25 1.46
N TYR A 154 3.04 -25.07 0.91
CA TYR A 154 4.25 -24.31 1.22
C TYR A 154 4.02 -23.15 2.18
N GLU A 155 2.80 -22.67 2.39
CA GLU A 155 2.53 -21.54 3.30
C GLU A 155 1.58 -21.94 4.42
N ALA A 156 0.37 -22.41 4.11
CA ALA A 156 -0.63 -22.71 5.14
C ALA A 156 -0.13 -23.78 6.13
N ARG A 157 0.52 -24.85 5.63
CA ARG A 157 1.10 -25.92 6.47
C ARG A 157 2.35 -25.52 7.25
N LYS A 158 2.99 -24.39 6.93
CA LYS A 158 4.05 -23.86 7.81
C LYS A 158 3.46 -23.29 9.10
N ILE A 159 2.23 -22.77 9.02
CA ILE A 159 1.57 -22.10 10.14
C ILE A 159 0.69 -23.09 10.91
N VAL A 160 -0.10 -23.90 10.19
CA VAL A 160 -0.96 -24.96 10.75
C VAL A 160 -0.62 -26.29 10.05
N PRO A 161 0.36 -27.07 10.55
CA PRO A 161 0.84 -28.27 9.85
C PRO A 161 -0.21 -29.33 9.55
N SER A 162 -1.25 -29.40 10.39
CA SER A 162 -2.35 -30.37 10.34
C SER A 162 -3.52 -29.96 9.45
N ILE A 163 -3.52 -28.76 8.84
CA ILE A 163 -4.67 -28.28 8.06
C ILE A 163 -4.95 -29.19 6.85
N PRO A 164 -6.16 -29.77 6.74
CA PRO A 164 -6.57 -30.51 5.55
C PRO A 164 -6.66 -29.61 4.32
N TYR A 165 -6.25 -30.11 3.16
CA TYR A 165 -6.33 -29.35 1.91
C TYR A 165 -7.76 -28.91 1.56
N VAL A 166 -8.75 -29.74 1.88
CA VAL A 166 -10.18 -29.49 1.61
C VAL A 166 -10.75 -28.33 2.43
N ASP A 167 -10.17 -28.05 3.59
CA ASP A 167 -10.62 -26.99 4.47
C ASP A 167 -10.07 -25.62 4.04
N LEU A 168 -9.02 -25.59 3.21
CA LEU A 168 -8.47 -24.35 2.68
C LEU A 168 -9.26 -23.88 1.46
N LYS A 169 -10.04 -22.80 1.65
CA LYS A 169 -10.92 -22.23 0.62
C LYS A 169 -10.41 -20.86 0.18
N PRO A 170 -10.44 -20.52 -1.13
CA PRO A 170 -10.17 -19.16 -1.57
C PRO A 170 -11.17 -18.19 -0.93
N ALA A 171 -10.70 -17.00 -0.55
CA ALA A 171 -11.51 -16.02 0.15
C ALA A 171 -11.45 -14.67 -0.60
N PRO A 172 -12.13 -14.56 -1.75
CA PRO A 172 -12.07 -13.38 -2.63
C PRO A 172 -12.65 -12.09 -1.99
N GLU A 173 -13.47 -12.22 -0.96
CA GLU A 173 -13.99 -11.13 -0.13
C GLU A 173 -12.88 -10.42 0.64
N PHE A 174 -11.81 -11.14 1.01
CA PHE A 174 -10.62 -10.57 1.62
C PHE A 174 -9.62 -10.08 0.57
N GLY A 175 -8.65 -9.29 1.02
CA GLY A 175 -7.56 -8.82 0.18
C GLY A 175 -7.84 -7.52 -0.57
N GLY A 176 -6.79 -7.06 -1.24
CA GLY A 176 -6.74 -5.78 -1.92
C GLY A 176 -5.43 -5.62 -2.68
N VAL A 177 -5.25 -4.45 -3.29
CA VAL A 177 -4.02 -4.07 -3.98
C VAL A 177 -3.22 -3.15 -3.07
N ARG A 178 -1.92 -3.41 -2.97
CA ARG A 178 -0.95 -2.50 -2.36
C ARG A 178 0.02 -2.05 -3.43
N THR A 179 0.15 -0.75 -3.59
CA THR A 179 1.14 -0.17 -4.51
C THR A 179 2.38 0.22 -3.74
N VAL A 180 3.52 -0.30 -4.19
CA VAL A 180 4.84 0.00 -3.63
C VAL A 180 5.56 0.95 -4.57
N GLY A 181 6.19 2.00 -4.02
CA GLY A 181 7.05 2.87 -4.79
C GLY A 181 8.42 2.23 -5.01
N ILE A 182 8.92 2.23 -6.25
CA ILE A 182 10.29 1.84 -6.56
C ILE A 182 11.06 3.11 -6.94
N ASN A 183 12.17 3.37 -6.25
CA ASN A 183 13.05 4.48 -6.59
C ASN A 183 13.83 4.16 -7.87
N LYS A 184 13.75 5.00 -8.89
CA LYS A 184 14.40 4.80 -10.19
C LYS A 184 15.92 4.86 -10.11
N ARG A 185 16.48 5.65 -9.18
CA ARG A 185 17.92 5.85 -9.00
C ARG A 185 18.55 4.68 -8.25
N THR A 186 18.00 4.33 -7.09
CA THR A 186 18.55 3.27 -6.22
C THR A 186 18.03 1.87 -6.57
N ARG A 187 16.92 1.78 -7.33
CA ARG A 187 16.21 0.53 -7.66
C ARG A 187 15.68 -0.18 -6.41
N GLU A 188 15.46 0.57 -5.34
CA GLU A 188 14.95 0.06 -4.07
C GLU A 188 13.44 0.22 -3.98
N LEU A 189 12.79 -0.79 -3.39
CA LEU A 189 11.38 -0.75 -3.06
C LEU A 189 11.25 0.02 -1.74
N LYS A 190 10.44 1.08 -1.73
CA LYS A 190 10.17 1.86 -0.52
C LYS A 190 9.43 0.98 0.49
N LEU A 191 10.05 0.80 1.65
CA LEU A 191 9.47 0.11 2.78
C LEU A 191 8.65 1.11 3.60
N GLY A 192 7.44 0.72 3.99
CA GLY A 192 6.59 1.54 4.86
C GLY A 192 6.05 2.82 4.20
N GLU A 193 5.50 3.69 5.03
CA GLU A 193 4.92 4.97 4.60
C GLU A 193 5.97 5.90 4.00
N PHE A 194 5.61 6.62 2.95
CA PHE A 194 6.38 7.76 2.47
C PHE A 194 5.46 8.86 1.96
N THR A 195 5.90 10.11 2.15
CA THR A 195 5.18 11.32 1.75
C THR A 195 5.99 12.06 0.70
N LEU A 196 5.33 12.55 -0.35
CA LEU A 196 5.90 13.42 -1.37
C LEU A 196 5.41 14.87 -1.16
N PRO A 197 6.28 15.89 -1.33
CA PRO A 197 7.72 15.75 -1.52
C PRO A 197 8.40 15.16 -0.27
N GLU A 198 9.45 14.37 -0.46
CA GLU A 198 10.19 13.76 0.67
C GLU A 198 10.92 14.83 1.48
N VAL A 199 11.43 15.86 0.79
CA VAL A 199 12.02 17.05 1.39
C VAL A 199 11.00 18.19 1.26
N PRO A 200 10.52 18.78 2.37
CA PRO A 200 9.68 19.96 2.30
C PRO A 200 10.37 21.08 1.52
N GLN A 201 9.62 21.72 0.63
CA GLN A 201 10.08 22.89 -0.11
C GLN A 201 9.20 24.07 0.30
N ASP A 202 9.81 25.23 0.56
CA ASP A 202 9.07 26.43 0.90
C ASP A 202 8.14 26.83 -0.24
N GLY A 203 6.88 27.14 0.08
CA GLY A 203 5.84 27.43 -0.90
C GLY A 203 5.13 26.22 -1.50
N VAL A 204 5.58 24.97 -1.23
CA VAL A 204 4.90 23.75 -1.70
C VAL A 204 3.86 23.29 -0.69
N ASN A 205 2.61 23.67 -0.92
CA ASN A 205 1.49 23.41 -0.02
C ASN A 205 0.76 22.10 -0.35
N ILE A 206 1.52 21.01 -0.53
CA ILE A 206 0.95 19.70 -0.83
C ILE A 206 1.67 18.57 -0.10
N CYS A 207 0.90 17.55 0.32
CA CYS A 207 1.42 16.26 0.76
C CYS A 207 0.73 15.12 0.02
N ALA A 208 1.50 14.28 -0.67
CA ALA A 208 1.01 13.06 -1.28
C ALA A 208 1.51 11.83 -0.52
N ASN A 209 0.61 11.13 0.16
CA ASN A 209 0.93 10.03 1.08
C ASN A 209 0.71 8.67 0.44
N MET A 210 1.78 7.90 0.37
CA MET A 210 1.72 6.49 0.03
C MET A 210 2.00 5.66 1.28
N ALA A 211 1.02 4.85 1.66
CA ALA A 211 1.06 4.07 2.89
C ALA A 211 0.88 2.57 2.59
N PRO A 212 1.92 1.88 2.08
CA PRO A 212 1.93 0.42 2.14
C PRO A 212 1.97 -0.05 3.61
N SER A 213 1.97 -1.36 3.83
CA SER A 213 2.03 -1.90 5.20
C SER A 213 3.23 -1.32 5.96
N PRO A 214 3.07 -0.85 7.22
CA PRO A 214 1.91 -0.96 8.12
C PRO A 214 0.99 0.30 8.16
N GLY A 215 0.57 0.83 7.02
CA GLY A 215 -0.20 2.09 6.94
C GLY A 215 -1.48 2.18 7.77
N ALA A 216 -2.16 1.07 8.08
CA ALA A 216 -3.32 1.08 8.97
C ALA A 216 -2.93 1.44 10.41
N SER A 217 -1.89 0.79 10.96
CA SER A 217 -1.37 1.09 12.30
C SER A 217 -0.75 2.48 12.38
N GLY A 218 -0.07 2.92 11.32
CA GLY A 218 0.58 4.24 11.25
C GLY A 218 -0.35 5.42 10.93
N SER A 219 -1.64 5.17 10.63
CA SER A 219 -2.55 6.17 10.08
C SER A 219 -2.67 7.46 10.92
N LEU A 220 -2.75 7.35 12.24
CA LEU A 220 -2.80 8.52 13.14
C LEU A 220 -1.48 9.31 13.15
N GLY A 221 -0.34 8.62 13.05
CA GLY A 221 0.97 9.25 12.94
C GLY A 221 1.13 10.02 11.62
N ILE A 222 0.70 9.43 10.51
CA ILE A 222 0.66 10.10 9.19
C ILE A 222 -0.24 11.34 9.25
N ALA A 223 -1.44 11.20 9.82
CA ALA A 223 -2.39 12.29 9.94
C ALA A 223 -1.83 13.45 10.77
N TYR A 224 -1.17 13.14 11.89
CA TYR A 224 -0.52 14.15 12.73
C TYR A 224 0.63 14.86 12.00
N LYS A 225 1.52 14.13 11.32
CA LYS A 225 2.58 14.75 10.50
C LYS A 225 2.00 15.67 9.41
N ASN A 226 0.89 15.29 8.79
CA ASN A 226 0.22 16.13 7.79
C ASN A 226 -0.39 17.37 8.42
N VAL A 227 -1.08 17.25 9.57
CA VAL A 227 -1.74 18.42 10.17
C VAL A 227 -0.74 19.49 10.58
N LEU A 228 0.43 19.10 11.11
CA LEU A 228 1.51 20.04 11.42
C LEU A 228 2.05 20.77 10.17
N LYS A 229 2.09 20.09 9.02
CA LYS A 229 2.48 20.72 7.74
C LYS A 229 1.40 21.66 7.24
N ILE A 230 0.14 21.27 7.33
CA ILE A 230 -1.01 22.09 6.94
C ILE A 230 -1.08 23.36 7.79
N THR A 231 -0.98 23.23 9.11
CA THR A 231 -1.10 24.36 10.03
C THR A 231 0.03 25.35 9.81
N ARG A 232 1.27 24.89 9.66
CA ARG A 232 2.41 25.73 9.28
C ARG A 232 2.19 26.46 7.96
N ALA A 233 1.75 25.75 6.92
CA ALA A 233 1.53 26.32 5.58
C ALA A 233 0.39 27.37 5.57
N LEU A 234 -0.62 27.20 6.41
CA LEU A 234 -1.78 28.08 6.46
C LEU A 234 -1.67 29.17 7.53
N GLY A 235 -0.61 29.18 8.34
CA GLY A 235 -0.44 30.10 9.48
C GLY A 235 -1.46 29.85 10.58
N LEU A 236 -1.78 28.59 10.84
CA LEU A 236 -2.70 28.14 11.88
C LEU A 236 -1.93 27.46 13.02
N ASP A 237 -2.55 27.44 14.20
CA ASP A 237 -2.05 26.69 15.35
C ASP A 237 -2.77 25.34 15.46
N PHE A 238 -2.04 24.32 15.91
CA PHE A 238 -2.59 23.00 16.21
C PHE A 238 -2.66 22.79 17.72
N ASP A 239 -3.80 22.31 18.21
CA ASP A 239 -4.03 22.07 19.64
C ASP A 239 -3.53 20.68 20.03
N ASP A 240 -2.24 20.59 20.34
CA ASP A 240 -1.56 19.36 20.76
C ASP A 240 -2.13 18.81 22.08
N GLU A 241 -2.59 19.67 22.99
CA GLU A 241 -3.18 19.26 24.26
C GLU A 241 -4.50 18.51 24.04
N LYS A 242 -5.38 19.07 23.20
CA LYS A 242 -6.65 18.43 22.84
C LYS A 242 -6.42 17.14 22.07
N PHE A 243 -5.45 17.12 21.15
CA PHE A 243 -5.09 15.89 20.44
C PHE A 243 -4.63 14.81 21.43
N THR A 244 -3.70 15.14 22.33
CA THR A 244 -3.16 14.22 23.33
C THR A 244 -4.25 13.74 24.29
N LYS A 245 -5.20 14.60 24.67
CA LYS A 245 -6.35 14.23 25.50
C LYS A 245 -7.23 13.16 24.85
N VAL A 246 -7.37 13.18 23.52
CA VAL A 246 -8.19 12.21 22.77
C VAL A 246 -7.42 10.92 22.47
N PHE A 247 -6.16 11.03 22.07
CA PHE A 247 -5.37 9.90 21.53
C PHE A 247 -4.28 9.38 22.47
N GLY A 248 -4.11 9.99 23.65
CA GLY A 248 -3.23 9.56 24.73
C GLY A 248 -1.77 10.00 24.59
N THR A 249 -1.22 10.03 23.37
CA THR A 249 0.18 10.40 23.12
C THR A 249 0.34 11.14 21.79
N LEU A 250 1.31 12.06 21.71
CA LEU A 250 1.75 12.60 20.44
C LEU A 250 2.57 11.54 19.68
N PRO A 251 2.30 11.31 18.38
CA PRO A 251 3.15 10.47 17.54
C PRO A 251 4.58 11.02 17.52
N ALA A 252 5.57 10.13 17.50
CA ALA A 252 6.95 10.52 17.24
C ALA A 252 7.03 11.14 15.84
N VAL A 253 7.48 12.39 15.77
CA VAL A 253 7.64 13.15 14.51
C VAL A 253 8.98 12.83 13.89
#